data_AF-A0A972EK98-F1
#
_entry.id   AF-A0A972EK98-F1
#
_cell.length_a   1.000
_cell.length_b   1.000
_cell.length_c   1.000
_cell.angle_alpha   90.00
_cell.angle_beta   90.00
_cell.angle_gamma   90.00
#
_symmetry.space_group_name_H-M   'P 1'
#
loop_
_entity.id
_entity.type
_entity.pdbx_description
1 polymer ?
#
loop_
_entity_poly.entity_id
_entity_poly.type
_entity_poly.pdbx_seq_one_letter_code
_entity_poly.pdbx_strand_id
1 'polypeptide(L)'
;MKKQLIVLTLVLLLLLGITSMVTAQNSCSEAATYNPCYKELGTYCVTYHENNCLRAVPIDQKGYQYGDKVKVLFEPVIYRDGLIFYGWSHTRNGYANYGYNYDSFLMPAENVDLYAICISPYYEEEEN
;
A
#
# COMPACT_ATOMS: atom_id res chain seq x y z
N MET A 1 -15.31 17.82 62.36
CA MET A 1 -14.44 18.20 61.22
C MET A 1 -13.65 17.03 60.62
N LYS A 2 -12.82 16.27 61.39
CA LYS A 2 -11.94 15.22 60.83
C LYS A 2 -12.60 14.17 59.89
N LYS A 3 -13.82 13.69 60.17
CA LYS A 3 -14.50 12.68 59.32
C LYS A 3 -14.85 13.20 57.91
N GLN A 4 -15.30 14.46 57.79
CA GLN A 4 -15.61 15.07 56.48
C GLN A 4 -14.36 15.26 55.62
N LEU A 5 -13.23 15.64 56.25
CA LEU A 5 -11.96 15.84 55.55
C LEU A 5 -11.44 14.53 54.93
N ILE A 6 -11.55 13.40 55.65
CA ILE A 6 -11.11 12.08 55.18
C ILE A 6 -11.95 11.61 53.98
N VAL A 7 -13.28 11.80 54.02
CA VAL A 7 -14.17 11.45 52.89
C VAL A 7 -13.85 12.32 51.68
N LEU A 8 -13.64 13.62 51.86
CA LEU A 8 -13.28 14.54 50.78
C LEU A 8 -11.95 14.14 50.12
N THR A 9 -10.93 13.75 50.91
CA THR A 9 -9.64 13.27 50.35
C THR A 9 -9.76 11.95 49.61
N LEU A 10 -10.60 11.01 50.07
CA LEU A 10 -10.83 9.73 49.37
C LEU A 10 -11.56 9.92 48.04
N VAL A 11 -12.55 10.80 47.99
CA VAL A 11 -13.28 11.12 46.75
C VAL A 11 -12.36 11.85 45.75
N LEU A 12 -11.50 12.75 46.22
CA LEU A 12 -10.53 13.45 45.35
C LEU A 12 -9.50 12.49 44.75
N LEU A 13 -9.02 11.51 45.52
CA LEU A 13 -8.08 10.48 45.05
C LEU A 13 -8.73 9.50 44.05
N LEU A 14 -10.02 9.19 44.19
CA LEU A 14 -10.77 8.38 43.22
C LEU A 14 -10.99 9.12 41.88
N LEU A 15 -11.24 10.43 41.92
CA LEU A 15 -11.44 11.25 40.71
C LEU A 15 -10.16 11.45 39.88
N LEU A 16 -8.99 11.45 40.52
CA LEU A 16 -7.69 11.55 39.85
C LEU A 16 -7.22 10.24 39.20
N GLY A 17 -7.90 9.11 39.46
CA GLY A 17 -7.45 7.77 39.07
C GLY A 17 -7.95 7.24 37.71
N ILE A 18 -8.79 7.96 36.97
CA ILE A 18 -9.48 7.44 35.77
C ILE A 18 -9.05 8.07 34.43
N THR A 19 -8.20 9.09 34.42
CA THR A 19 -7.66 9.67 33.16
C THR A 19 -6.37 8.95 32.74
N SER A 20 -6.50 7.69 32.35
CA SER A 20 -5.43 6.95 31.66
C SER A 20 -6.00 6.03 30.58
N MET A 21 -6.93 6.58 29.80
CA MET A 21 -7.14 6.12 28.43
C MET A 21 -5.93 6.58 27.62
N VAL A 22 -4.85 5.80 27.69
CA VAL A 22 -3.73 5.92 26.75
C VAL A 22 -4.32 5.60 25.38
N THR A 23 -4.49 6.63 24.57
CA THR A 23 -4.83 6.45 23.17
C THR A 23 -3.70 5.64 22.55
N ALA A 24 -4.02 4.45 22.03
CA ALA A 24 -3.15 3.79 21.08
C ALA A 24 -3.09 4.71 19.86
N GLN A 25 -2.06 5.54 19.81
CA GLN A 25 -1.82 6.39 18.66
C GLN A 25 -1.46 5.47 17.50
N ASN A 26 -2.41 5.22 16.60
CA ASN A 26 -2.16 4.72 15.27
C ASN A 26 -1.43 5.79 14.44
N SER A 27 -0.28 6.26 14.92
CA SER A 27 0.60 7.18 14.21
C SER A 27 1.39 6.41 13.16
N CYS A 28 0.69 5.95 12.13
CA CYS A 28 1.31 5.82 10.81
C CYS A 28 1.57 7.25 10.34
N SER A 29 2.84 7.62 10.27
CA SER A 29 3.32 9.00 10.12
C SER A 29 2.85 9.67 8.83
N GLU A 30 2.46 10.95 8.93
CA GLU A 30 2.26 11.87 7.80
C GLU A 30 3.61 12.19 7.12
N ALA A 31 4.16 11.25 6.35
CA ALA A 31 5.38 11.47 5.57
C ALA A 31 5.57 10.45 4.43
N ALA A 32 4.86 10.61 3.30
CA ALA A 32 5.30 10.08 2.00
C ALA A 32 4.61 10.80 0.83
N THR A 33 5.38 11.43 -0.05
CA THR A 33 4.95 11.91 -1.37
C THR A 33 4.90 10.75 -2.39
N TYR A 34 4.41 9.60 -1.98
CA TYR A 34 4.45 8.34 -2.72
C TYR A 34 3.28 7.49 -2.26
N ASN A 35 2.26 7.31 -3.12
CA ASN A 35 0.95 6.82 -2.72
C ASN A 35 1.02 5.46 -1.99
N PRO A 36 0.66 5.43 -0.70
CA PRO A 36 0.18 4.23 -0.05
C PRO A 36 -1.36 4.29 -0.04
N CYS A 37 -1.99 3.14 -0.27
CA CYS A 37 -3.22 2.78 0.43
C CYS A 37 -3.34 3.45 1.82
N TYR A 38 -4.53 3.89 2.21
CA TYR A 38 -4.74 4.32 3.60
C TYR A 38 -4.63 3.08 4.49
N LYS A 39 -3.52 2.92 5.22
CA LYS A 39 -3.20 1.70 5.96
C LYS A 39 -4.12 1.54 7.18
N GLU A 40 -5.26 0.90 6.97
CA GLU A 40 -6.10 0.43 8.06
C GLU A 40 -5.44 -0.74 8.79
N LEU A 41 -5.64 -0.78 10.12
CA LEU A 41 -5.01 -1.80 10.97
C LEU A 41 -5.51 -3.20 10.57
N GLY A 42 -4.59 -4.08 10.18
CA GLY A 42 -4.90 -5.43 9.71
C GLY A 42 -5.10 -5.57 8.19
N THR A 43 -4.81 -4.52 7.41
CA THR A 43 -4.79 -4.58 5.94
C THR A 43 -3.38 -4.48 5.36
N TYR A 44 -3.25 -5.00 4.14
CA TYR A 44 -2.07 -5.01 3.28
C TYR A 44 -2.40 -4.32 1.95
N CYS A 45 -1.36 -3.95 1.22
CA CYS A 45 -1.51 -3.04 0.08
C CYS A 45 -0.77 -3.52 -1.17
N VAL A 46 -1.25 -3.05 -2.33
CA VAL A 46 -0.56 -3.20 -3.61
C VAL A 46 0.06 -1.87 -4.00
N THR A 47 1.34 -1.90 -4.34
CA THR A 47 2.08 -0.70 -4.78
C THR A 47 2.70 -0.97 -6.15
N TYR A 48 2.48 -0.07 -7.10
CA TYR A 48 2.95 -0.21 -8.47
C TYR A 48 4.22 0.63 -8.67
N HIS A 49 5.15 0.17 -9.53
CA HIS A 49 6.44 0.80 -9.78
C HIS A 49 6.72 0.93 -11.28
N GLU A 50 7.07 2.12 -11.77
CA GLU A 50 7.32 2.39 -13.20
C GLU A 50 8.44 1.54 -13.78
N ASN A 51 9.42 1.18 -12.93
CA ASN A 51 10.55 0.30 -13.24
C ASN A 51 11.28 0.62 -14.56
N ASN A 52 11.51 1.91 -14.85
CA ASN A 52 12.06 2.42 -16.13
C ASN A 52 11.23 2.07 -17.39
N CYS A 53 10.13 1.34 -17.25
CA CYS A 53 9.22 0.92 -18.31
C CYS A 53 8.12 1.95 -18.57
N LEU A 54 7.59 2.56 -17.51
CA LEU A 54 6.55 3.59 -17.56
C LEU A 54 7.09 4.98 -17.14
N ARG A 55 6.23 5.99 -17.27
CA ARG A 55 6.37 7.36 -16.74
C ARG A 55 5.38 7.66 -15.60
N ALA A 56 4.30 6.87 -15.50
CA ALA A 56 3.35 6.87 -14.39
C ALA A 56 2.65 5.51 -14.32
N VAL A 57 2.21 5.12 -13.12
CA VAL A 57 1.56 3.84 -12.80
C VAL A 57 0.19 4.03 -12.14
N PRO A 58 -0.64 2.97 -12.04
CA PRO A 58 -1.88 3.02 -11.30
C PRO A 58 -1.66 3.28 -9.82
N ILE A 59 -2.61 4.00 -9.22
CA ILE A 59 -2.69 4.23 -7.78
C ILE A 59 -3.81 3.35 -7.24
N ASP A 60 -3.45 2.33 -6.49
CA ASP A 60 -4.41 1.56 -5.68
C ASP A 60 -4.46 2.16 -4.28
N GLN A 61 -5.67 2.57 -3.89
CA GLN A 61 -5.94 3.18 -2.58
C GLN A 61 -6.57 2.17 -1.61
N LYS A 62 -6.89 0.95 -2.06
CA LYS A 62 -7.56 -0.06 -1.26
C LYS A 62 -6.58 -0.79 -0.33
N GLY A 63 -6.96 -0.92 0.94
CA GLY A 63 -6.43 -1.93 1.85
C GLY A 63 -7.14 -3.28 1.65
N TYR A 64 -6.39 -4.36 1.64
CA TYR A 64 -6.85 -5.75 1.46
C TYR A 64 -6.54 -6.58 2.70
N GLN A 65 -7.44 -7.49 3.07
CA GLN A 65 -7.17 -8.46 4.14
C GLN A 65 -6.40 -9.67 3.58
N TYR A 66 -5.75 -10.45 4.46
CA TYR A 66 -5.12 -11.71 4.06
C TYR A 66 -6.13 -12.64 3.37
N GLY A 67 -5.78 -13.14 2.19
CA GLY A 67 -6.63 -14.01 1.38
C GLY A 67 -7.67 -13.28 0.51
N ASP A 68 -7.78 -11.96 0.59
CA ASP A 68 -8.63 -11.19 -0.32
C ASP A 68 -8.19 -11.39 -1.78
N LYS A 69 -9.16 -11.53 -2.69
CA LYS A 69 -8.86 -11.50 -4.12
C LYS A 69 -8.55 -10.07 -4.58
N VAL A 70 -7.30 -9.83 -4.92
CA VAL A 70 -6.81 -8.61 -5.57
C VAL A 70 -7.13 -8.66 -7.07
N LYS A 71 -7.55 -7.53 -7.64
CA LYS A 71 -7.61 -7.29 -9.08
C LYS A 71 -6.47 -6.32 -9.41
N VAL A 72 -5.53 -6.77 -10.24
CA VAL A 72 -4.36 -5.97 -10.64
C VAL A 72 -4.80 -4.87 -11.59
N LEU A 73 -4.31 -3.65 -11.35
CA LEU A 73 -4.64 -2.47 -12.14
C LEU A 73 -3.70 -2.35 -13.35
N PHE A 74 -4.24 -1.95 -14.50
CA PHE A 74 -3.48 -1.70 -15.73
C PHE A 74 -3.68 -0.27 -16.25
N GLU A 75 -4.50 0.54 -15.57
CA GLU A 75 -4.78 1.93 -15.88
C GLU A 75 -4.93 2.75 -14.59
N PRO A 76 -4.60 4.06 -14.59
CA PRO A 76 -3.90 4.76 -15.67
C PRO A 76 -2.42 4.36 -15.75
N VAL A 77 -1.88 4.32 -16.97
CA VAL A 77 -0.44 4.18 -17.23
C VAL A 77 0.00 5.21 -18.25
N ILE A 78 1.23 5.72 -18.11
CA ILE A 78 1.87 6.54 -19.15
C ILE A 78 3.08 5.77 -19.65
N TYR A 79 3.04 5.32 -20.89
CA TYR A 79 4.14 4.56 -21.51
C TYR A 79 5.40 5.41 -21.67
N ARG A 80 6.58 4.78 -21.63
CA ARG A 80 7.84 5.36 -22.09
C ARG A 80 8.02 5.07 -23.57
N ASP A 81 8.54 6.03 -24.30
CA ASP A 81 8.70 5.93 -25.76
C ASP A 81 9.72 4.83 -26.11
N GLY A 82 9.45 4.04 -27.14
CA GLY A 82 10.30 2.93 -27.59
C GLY A 82 10.17 1.62 -26.82
N LEU A 83 9.31 1.52 -25.80
CA LEU A 83 9.06 0.29 -25.04
C LEU A 83 7.58 -0.09 -25.03
N ILE A 84 7.29 -1.40 -25.02
CA ILE A 84 5.94 -1.94 -24.85
C ILE A 84 5.82 -2.49 -23.43
N PHE A 85 4.84 -1.99 -22.67
CA PHE A 85 4.50 -2.54 -21.37
C PHE A 85 3.87 -3.94 -21.54
N TYR A 86 4.51 -4.95 -20.97
CA TYR A 86 4.12 -6.35 -21.10
C TYR A 86 3.26 -6.85 -19.92
N GLY A 87 3.51 -6.32 -18.72
CA GLY A 87 2.75 -6.67 -17.52
C GLY A 87 3.50 -6.38 -16.22
N TRP A 88 2.97 -6.86 -15.10
CA TRP A 88 3.51 -6.63 -13.75
C TRP A 88 4.24 -7.85 -13.20
N SER A 89 5.34 -7.65 -12.48
CA SER A 89 6.10 -8.70 -11.77
C SER A 89 6.25 -8.37 -10.28
N HIS A 90 6.30 -9.39 -9.42
CA HIS A 90 6.73 -9.24 -8.01
C HIS A 90 8.22 -8.87 -7.85
N THR A 91 8.99 -8.92 -8.95
CA THR A 91 10.45 -8.68 -8.91
C THR A 91 10.87 -7.75 -10.02
N ARG A 92 11.78 -6.82 -9.71
CA ARG A 92 12.25 -5.77 -10.63
C ARG A 92 12.75 -6.30 -11.98
N ASN A 93 13.43 -7.44 -11.98
CA ASN A 93 14.11 -8.02 -13.14
C ASN A 93 13.51 -9.38 -13.54
N GLY A 94 12.27 -9.67 -13.11
CA GLY A 94 11.60 -10.94 -13.40
C GLY A 94 10.76 -10.93 -14.68
N TYR A 95 10.02 -12.01 -14.87
CA TYR A 95 8.95 -12.10 -15.87
C TYR A 95 7.65 -11.50 -15.32
N ALA A 96 6.76 -11.05 -16.20
CA ALA A 96 5.43 -10.60 -15.80
C ALA A 96 4.64 -11.78 -15.19
N ASN A 97 4.23 -11.60 -13.94
CA ASN A 97 3.29 -12.48 -13.24
C ASN A 97 1.84 -12.15 -13.60
N TYR A 98 1.56 -10.92 -14.03
CA TYR A 98 0.21 -10.43 -14.35
C TYR A 98 0.16 -9.66 -15.66
N GLY A 99 -0.87 -9.91 -16.46
CA GLY A 99 -1.19 -9.24 -17.72
C GLY A 99 -2.71 -9.13 -17.89
N TYR A 100 -3.18 -8.44 -18.94
CA TYR A 100 -4.61 -8.16 -19.16
C TYR A 100 -5.57 -9.37 -19.12
N ASN A 101 -5.08 -10.58 -19.38
CA ASN A 101 -5.86 -11.83 -19.33
C ASN A 101 -5.67 -12.65 -18.04
N TYR A 102 -4.76 -12.22 -17.16
CA TYR A 102 -4.35 -12.93 -15.93
C TYR A 102 -3.95 -11.91 -14.86
N ASP A 103 -4.96 -11.31 -14.23
CA ASP A 103 -4.85 -10.06 -13.49
C ASP A 103 -5.38 -10.16 -12.04
N SER A 104 -5.21 -11.30 -11.38
CA SER A 104 -5.60 -11.43 -9.98
C SER A 104 -4.72 -12.38 -9.18
N PHE A 105 -4.65 -12.12 -7.88
CA PHE A 105 -3.98 -12.97 -6.90
C PHE A 105 -4.71 -12.90 -5.54
N LEU A 106 -4.34 -13.76 -4.61
CA LEU A 106 -4.81 -13.71 -3.22
C LEU A 106 -3.79 -12.91 -2.39
N MET A 107 -4.23 -11.87 -1.69
CA MET A 107 -3.36 -11.01 -0.90
C MET A 107 -2.61 -11.83 0.17
N PRO A 108 -1.26 -11.84 0.18
CA PRO A 108 -0.48 -12.49 1.23
C PRO A 108 -0.58 -11.73 2.57
N ALA A 109 0.11 -12.22 3.60
CA ALA A 109 0.17 -11.56 4.91
C ALA A 109 1.21 -10.42 4.96
N GLU A 110 1.39 -9.72 3.84
CA GLU A 110 2.38 -8.65 3.64
C GLU A 110 1.97 -7.74 2.48
N ASN A 111 2.59 -6.57 2.38
CA ASN A 111 2.40 -5.67 1.22
C ASN A 111 3.03 -6.27 -0.03
N VAL A 112 2.45 -5.96 -1.19
CA VAL A 112 2.88 -6.45 -2.50
C VAL A 112 3.37 -5.30 -3.38
N ASP A 113 4.61 -5.39 -3.83
CA ASP A 113 5.20 -4.49 -4.82
C ASP A 113 5.14 -5.11 -6.22
N LEU A 114 4.53 -4.38 -7.17
CA LEU A 114 4.40 -4.77 -8.57
C LEU A 114 5.24 -3.86 -9.47
N TYR A 115 6.26 -4.44 -10.10
CA TYR A 115 7.19 -3.76 -10.99
C TYR A 115 6.77 -3.95 -12.45
N ALA A 116 6.70 -2.85 -13.21
CA ALA A 116 6.38 -2.93 -14.63
C ALA A 116 7.50 -3.64 -15.40
N ILE A 117 7.12 -4.60 -16.26
CA ILE A 117 8.00 -5.29 -17.20
C ILE A 117 7.72 -4.75 -18.60
N CYS A 118 8.77 -4.32 -19.29
CA CYS A 118 8.69 -3.87 -20.67
C CYS A 118 9.45 -4.82 -21.59
N ILE A 119 9.01 -4.90 -22.84
CA ILE A 119 9.74 -5.50 -23.95
C ILE A 119 10.09 -4.42 -24.97
N SER A 120 11.25 -4.54 -25.61
CA SER A 120 11.53 -3.76 -26.83
C SER A 120 10.75 -4.39 -27.98
N PRO A 121 10.04 -3.61 -28.82
CA PRO A 121 9.74 -4.07 -30.17
C PRO A 121 11.06 -4.34 -30.91
N TYR A 122 11.07 -5.39 -31.73
CA TYR A 122 12.10 -5.55 -32.75
C TYR A 122 11.63 -4.82 -34.00
N TYR A 123 12.44 -3.90 -34.49
CA TYR A 123 12.31 -3.36 -35.84
C TYR A 123 13.40 -4.01 -36.67
N GLU A 124 13.01 -4.72 -37.73
CA GLU A 124 13.96 -5.11 -38.77
C GLU A 124 14.33 -3.82 -39.51
N GLU A 125 15.60 -3.42 -39.44
CA GLU A 125 16.12 -2.35 -40.29
C GLU A 125 16.17 -2.90 -41.72
N GLU A 126 15.34 -2.38 -42.62
CA GLU A 126 15.42 -2.72 -44.04
C GLU A 126 16.79 -2.26 -44.58
N GLU A 127 17.65 -3.21 -44.98
CA GLU A 127 18.90 -2.91 -45.71
C GLU A 127 18.56 -2.17 -47.02
N ASN A 128 19.07 -0.94 -47.15
CA ASN A 128 19.01 -0.08 -48.35
C ASN A 128 20.24 -0.29 -49.24
#